data_AF-A0A7C9A336-F1
#
_entry.id   AF-A0A7C9A336-F1
#
_cell.length_a   1.000
_cell.length_b   1.000
_cell.length_c   1.000
_cell.angle_alpha   90.00
_cell.angle_beta   90.00
_cell.angle_gamma   90.00
#
_symmetry.space_group_name_H-M   'P 1'
#
loop_
_entity.id
_entity.type
_entity.pdbx_description
1 polymer ?
#
loop_
_entity_poly.entity_id
_entity_poly.type
_entity_poly.pdbx_seq_one_letter_code
_entity_poly.pdbx_strand_id
1 'polypeptide(L)'
;LVIGGTGYIGKYIVEASAKEGHPTFALVRHQTLSDPAKATIIAKFKNLGVTLLQGDYHESLVEAIKQVDVVISTVGSSQLADQDKIIAAIKEAGNIKRFFPSEFGNDVDRTNAVEPARSVFGVKAKIRRAVEA
;
A
#
# COMPACT_ATOMS: atom_id res chain seq x y z
N LEU A 1 -3.94 2.38 7.14
CA LEU A 1 -3.58 1.05 6.59
C LEU A 1 -2.48 1.21 5.55
N VAL A 2 -1.37 0.49 5.70
CA VAL A 2 -0.29 0.41 4.69
C VAL A 2 -0.35 -0.94 3.98
N ILE A 3 -0.52 -0.93 2.66
CA ILE A 3 -0.58 -2.13 1.81
C ILE A 3 0.78 -2.30 1.14
N GLY A 4 1.40 -3.48 1.24
CA GLY A 4 2.78 -3.68 0.81
C GLY A 4 3.82 -3.16 1.82
N GLY A 5 3.43 -3.05 3.09
CA GLY A 5 4.24 -2.49 4.17
C GLY A 5 5.56 -3.22 4.43
N THR A 6 5.73 -4.48 4.01
CA THR A 6 6.99 -5.23 4.15
C THR A 6 7.94 -5.07 2.95
N GLY A 7 7.59 -4.20 1.99
CA GLY A 7 8.40 -3.83 0.83
C GLY A 7 9.55 -2.85 1.17
N TYR A 8 10.29 -2.43 0.15
CA TYR A 8 11.47 -1.58 0.31
C TYR A 8 11.15 -0.23 0.97
N ILE A 9 10.23 0.54 0.41
CA ILE A 9 9.79 1.82 0.98
C ILE A 9 8.74 1.64 2.08
N GLY A 10 7.85 0.64 1.92
CA GLY A 10 6.74 0.39 2.83
C GLY A 10 7.17 0.23 4.28
N LYS A 11 8.30 -0.43 4.55
CA LYS A 11 8.76 -0.67 5.92
C LYS A 11 9.07 0.63 6.65
N TYR A 12 9.66 1.60 5.96
CA TYR A 12 9.96 2.91 6.53
C TYR A 12 8.70 3.72 6.79
N ILE A 13 7.71 3.64 5.89
CA ILE A 13 6.42 4.31 6.05
C ILE A 13 5.63 3.74 7.25
N VAL A 14 5.57 2.41 7.39
CA VAL A 14 4.93 1.77 8.54
C VAL A 14 5.60 2.19 9.85
N GLU A 15 6.94 2.13 9.89
CA GLU A 15 7.69 2.52 11.08
C GLU A 15 7.50 3.99 11.45
N ALA A 16 7.54 4.89 10.46
CA ALA A 16 7.33 6.33 10.68
C ALA A 16 5.93 6.60 11.22
N SER A 17 4.90 6.05 10.57
CA SER A 17 3.50 6.18 11.01
C SER A 17 3.31 5.76 12.48
N ALA A 18 3.89 4.63 12.88
CA ALA A 18 3.82 4.14 14.26
C ALA A 18 4.58 5.04 15.24
N LYS A 19 5.78 5.51 14.87
CA LYS A 19 6.61 6.39 15.72
C LYS A 19 6.02 7.79 15.92
N GLU A 20 5.29 8.30 14.93
CA GLU A 20 4.52 9.54 15.04
C GLU A 20 3.21 9.38 15.83
N GLY A 21 2.95 8.19 16.40
CA GLY A 21 1.81 7.94 17.28
C GLY A 21 0.49 7.66 16.58
N HIS A 22 0.49 7.42 15.26
CA HIS A 22 -0.72 7.02 14.55
C HIS A 22 -1.04 5.53 14.81
N PRO A 23 -2.32 5.17 15.09
CA PRO A 23 -2.77 3.79 15.04
C PRO A 23 -2.48 3.18 13.66
N THR A 24 -1.47 2.31 13.59
CA THR A 24 -0.89 1.88 12.32
C THR A 24 -1.24 0.43 12.04
N PHE A 25 -1.92 0.21 10.92
CA PHE A 25 -2.25 -1.11 10.41
C PHE A 25 -1.39 -1.42 9.17
N ALA A 26 -0.84 -2.62 9.08
CA ALA A 26 -0.13 -3.10 7.89
C ALA A 26 -0.80 -4.36 7.34
N LEU A 27 -1.17 -4.34 6.06
CA LEU A 27 -1.72 -5.51 5.38
C LEU A 27 -0.60 -6.47 4.98
N VAL A 28 -0.70 -7.72 5.40
CA VAL A 28 0.28 -8.78 5.10
C VAL A 28 -0.41 -10.00 4.49
N ARG A 29 0.27 -10.68 3.58
CA ARG A 29 -0.20 -11.98 3.06
C ARG A 29 0.16 -13.08 4.04
N HIS A 30 -0.60 -14.18 4.05
CA HIS A 30 -0.34 -15.32 4.93
C HIS A 30 1.13 -15.80 4.84
N GLN A 31 1.65 -15.95 3.61
CA GLN A 31 3.02 -16.40 3.37
C GLN A 31 4.08 -15.41 3.85
N THR A 32 3.73 -14.12 4.03
CA THR A 32 4.67 -13.11 4.55
C THR A 32 5.00 -13.35 6.02
N LEU A 33 4.08 -13.96 6.78
CA LEU A 33 4.28 -14.24 8.20
C LEU A 33 5.22 -15.42 8.45
N SER A 34 5.33 -16.33 7.48
CA SER A 34 6.22 -17.50 7.52
C SER A 34 7.52 -17.32 6.75
N ASP A 35 7.71 -16.21 6.03
CA ASP A 35 8.93 -15.91 5.27
C ASP A 35 10.08 -15.48 6.20
N PRO A 36 11.18 -16.26 6.31
CA PRO A 36 12.32 -15.90 7.14
C PRO A 36 12.96 -14.56 6.77
N ALA A 37 12.93 -14.18 5.49
CA ALA A 37 13.48 -12.89 5.03
C ALA A 37 12.64 -11.69 5.52
N LYS A 38 11.41 -11.91 5.97
CA LYS A 38 10.50 -10.89 6.50
C LYS A 38 10.39 -10.93 8.02
N ALA A 39 10.87 -11.99 8.68
CA ALA A 39 10.75 -12.19 10.12
C ALA A 39 11.20 -10.97 10.95
N THR A 40 12.37 -10.40 10.63
CA THR A 40 12.89 -9.21 11.33
C THR A 40 11.98 -7.98 11.18
N ILE A 41 11.41 -7.76 9.99
CA ILE A 41 10.48 -6.64 9.74
C ILE A 41 9.18 -6.85 10.52
N ILE A 42 8.64 -8.06 10.49
CA ILE A 42 7.41 -8.42 11.21
C ILE A 42 7.60 -8.28 12.73
N ALA A 43 8.72 -8.75 13.27
CA ALA A 43 9.04 -8.57 14.69
C ALA A 43 9.14 -7.09 15.07
N LYS A 44 9.79 -6.28 14.22
CA LYS A 44 9.91 -4.83 14.44
C LYS A 44 8.54 -4.13 14.42
N PHE A 45 7.66 -4.50 13.49
CA PHE A 45 6.30 -3.97 13.44
C PHE A 45 5.53 -4.28 14.72
N LYS A 46 5.58 -5.52 15.20
CA LYS A 46 4.95 -5.92 16.47
C LYS A 46 5.50 -5.11 17.65
N ASN A 47 6.82 -4.92 17.73
CA ASN A 47 7.45 -4.13 18.79
C ASN A 47 7.05 -2.65 18.77
N LEU A 48 6.69 -2.11 17.60
CA LEU A 48 6.19 -0.74 17.43
C LEU A 48 4.66 -0.64 17.62
N GLY A 49 3.98 -1.72 18.01
CA GLY A 49 2.53 -1.73 18.20
C GLY A 49 1.73 -1.69 16.90
N VAL A 50 2.35 -2.02 15.76
CA VAL A 50 1.64 -2.09 14.48
C VAL A 50 0.68 -3.27 14.47
N THR A 51 -0.58 -3.04 14.11
CA THR A 51 -1.57 -4.09 13.92
C THR A 51 -1.38 -4.73 12.54
N LEU A 52 -1.03 -6.02 12.52
CA LEU A 52 -0.89 -6.78 11.28
C LEU A 52 -2.25 -7.37 10.90
N LEU A 53 -2.78 -6.96 9.76
CA LEU A 53 -4.01 -7.53 9.19
C LEU A 53 -3.63 -8.50 8.08
N GLN A 54 -4.16 -9.71 8.13
CA GLN A 54 -3.99 -10.65 7.02
C GLN A 54 -5.06 -10.41 5.97
N GLY A 55 -4.66 -10.29 4.70
CA GLY A 55 -5.61 -10.17 3.60
C GLY A 55 -4.99 -10.39 2.23
N ASP A 56 -5.73 -11.09 1.39
CA ASP A 56 -5.37 -11.51 0.03
C ASP A 56 -6.56 -11.44 -0.95
N TYR A 57 -7.80 -11.29 -0.44
CA TYR A 57 -9.03 -11.17 -1.24
C TYR A 57 -9.72 -9.81 -1.03
N HIS A 58 -10.63 -9.48 -1.94
CA HIS A 58 -11.33 -8.19 -1.97
C HIS A 58 -12.09 -7.92 -0.66
N GLU A 59 -12.79 -8.90 -0.12
CA GLU A 59 -13.60 -8.78 1.10
C GLU A 59 -12.72 -8.44 2.31
N SER A 60 -11.61 -9.18 2.49
CA SER A 60 -10.64 -8.91 3.56
C SER A 60 -10.01 -7.52 3.45
N LEU A 61 -9.83 -7.02 2.22
CA LEU A 61 -9.33 -5.68 1.98
C LEU A 61 -10.37 -4.62 2.38
N VAL A 62 -11.64 -4.80 2.01
CA VAL A 62 -12.75 -3.92 2.42
C VAL A 62 -12.89 -3.89 3.94
N GLU A 63 -12.84 -5.04 4.62
CA GLU A 63 -12.88 -5.12 6.08
C GLU A 63 -11.71 -4.39 6.75
N ALA A 64 -10.50 -4.50 6.20
CA ALA A 64 -9.33 -3.76 6.69
C ALA A 64 -9.48 -2.24 6.49
N ILE A 65 -10.03 -1.82 5.35
CA ILE A 65 -10.22 -0.41 5.00
C ILE A 65 -11.29 0.26 5.88
N LYS A 66 -12.35 -0.46 6.25
CA LYS A 66 -13.40 0.05 7.17
C LYS A 66 -12.88 0.42 8.56
N GLN A 67 -11.71 -0.07 8.95
CA GLN A 67 -11.10 0.16 10.26
C GLN A 67 -10.20 1.41 10.31
N VAL A 68 -9.97 2.10 9.19
CA VAL A 68 -8.97 3.18 9.10
C VAL A 68 -9.49 4.41 8.37
N ASP A 69 -8.85 5.56 8.58
CA ASP A 69 -9.17 6.79 7.84
C ASP A 69 -8.31 6.98 6.56
N VAL A 70 -7.12 6.39 6.53
CA VAL A 70 -6.11 6.62 5.48
C VAL A 70 -5.57 5.30 4.96
N VAL A 71 -5.46 5.19 3.64
CA VAL A 71 -4.82 4.07 2.95
C VAL A 71 -3.57 4.55 2.22
N ILE A 72 -2.45 3.86 2.44
CA ILE A 72 -1.19 4.07 1.74
C ILE A 72 -0.80 2.77 1.04
N SER A 73 -0.74 2.78 -0.28
CA SER A 73 -0.27 1.65 -1.07
C SER A 73 1.20 1.82 -1.38
N THR A 74 2.03 0.86 -0.99
CA THR A 74 3.46 0.78 -1.29
C THR A 74 3.80 -0.50 -2.05
N VAL A 75 2.86 -1.00 -2.84
CA VAL A 75 3.02 -2.22 -3.64
C VAL A 75 4.12 -2.05 -4.68
N GLY A 76 4.81 -3.15 -5.00
CA GLY A 76 5.90 -3.15 -5.97
C GLY A 76 5.42 -3.05 -7.42
N SER A 77 6.37 -2.86 -8.34
CA SER A 77 6.09 -2.64 -9.77
C SER A 77 5.20 -3.71 -10.41
N SER A 78 5.36 -4.98 -10.01
CA SER A 78 4.57 -6.10 -10.52
C SER A 78 3.08 -6.03 -10.17
N GLN A 79 2.70 -5.22 -9.18
CA GLN A 79 1.34 -5.11 -8.67
C GLN A 79 0.78 -3.68 -8.83
N LEU A 80 1.45 -2.81 -9.61
CA LEU A 80 0.98 -1.43 -9.81
C LEU A 80 -0.41 -1.38 -10.46
N ALA A 81 -0.66 -2.29 -11.42
CA ALA A 81 -1.94 -2.39 -12.11
C ALA A 81 -3.07 -2.87 -11.19
N ASP A 82 -2.77 -3.71 -10.19
CA ASP A 82 -3.74 -4.24 -9.22
C ASP A 82 -4.23 -3.19 -8.20
N GLN A 83 -3.76 -1.95 -8.25
CA GLN A 83 -4.23 -0.88 -7.38
C GLN A 83 -5.66 -0.44 -7.71
N ASP A 84 -6.19 -0.80 -8.87
CA ASP A 84 -7.61 -0.68 -9.22
C ASP A 84 -8.52 -1.42 -8.21
N LYS A 85 -8.09 -2.60 -7.75
CA LYS A 85 -8.77 -3.38 -6.70
C LYS A 85 -8.77 -2.65 -5.36
N ILE A 86 -7.67 -1.97 -5.03
CA ILE A 86 -7.60 -1.15 -3.82
C ILE A 86 -8.57 0.03 -3.93
N ILE A 87 -8.63 0.69 -5.08
CA ILE A 87 -9.57 1.79 -5.33
C ILE A 87 -11.03 1.30 -5.22
N ALA A 88 -11.35 0.15 -5.81
CA ALA A 88 -12.68 -0.46 -5.71
C ALA A 88 -13.06 -0.73 -4.24
N ALA A 89 -12.16 -1.33 -3.46
CA ALA A 89 -12.39 -1.61 -2.05
C ALA A 89 -12.51 -0.33 -1.21
N ILE A 90 -11.76 0.73 -1.54
CA ILE A 90 -11.90 2.06 -0.92
C ILE A 90 -13.30 2.64 -1.19
N LYS A 91 -13.76 2.59 -2.45
CA LYS A 91 -15.09 3.08 -2.83
C LYS A 91 -16.20 2.32 -2.10
N GLU A 92 -16.06 1.01 -1.98
CA GLU A 92 -17.02 0.16 -1.26
C GLU A 92 -17.04 0.41 0.25
N ALA A 93 -15.87 0.60 0.87
CA ALA A 93 -15.78 0.87 2.30
C ALA A 93 -16.36 2.25 2.68
N GLY A 94 -16.20 3.25 1.82
CA GLY A 94 -16.88 4.55 1.92
C GLY A 94 -16.40 5.48 3.05
N ASN A 95 -15.41 5.09 3.84
CA ASN A 95 -14.95 5.80 5.04
C ASN A 95 -13.56 6.46 4.90
N ILE A 96 -12.89 6.34 3.75
CA ILE A 96 -11.51 6.80 3.57
C ILE A 96 -11.44 8.31 3.34
N LYS A 97 -10.64 8.99 4.16
CA LYS A 97 -10.35 10.44 4.09
C LYS A 97 -9.19 10.77 3.16
N ARG A 98 -8.26 9.81 2.94
CA ARG A 98 -7.14 9.98 2.01
C ARG A 98 -6.60 8.65 1.50
N PHE A 99 -6.31 8.61 0.20
CA PHE A 99 -5.57 7.52 -0.43
C PHE A 99 -4.25 8.03 -1.01
N PHE A 100 -3.17 7.32 -0.73
CA PHE A 100 -1.86 7.51 -1.34
C PHE A 100 -1.50 6.29 -2.20
N PRO A 101 -1.55 6.38 -3.54
CA PRO A 101 -1.14 5.28 -4.42
C PRO A 101 0.40 5.08 -4.41
N SER A 102 0.85 3.94 -4.93
CA SER A 102 2.28 3.57 -4.99
C SER A 102 3.06 4.39 -6.01
N GLU A 103 3.43 5.61 -5.61
CA GLU A 103 4.12 6.61 -6.46
C GLU A 103 5.62 6.67 -6.15
N PHE A 104 5.98 7.17 -4.97
CA PHE A 104 7.32 7.20 -4.32
C PHE A 104 8.54 7.33 -5.25
N GLY A 105 8.46 8.19 -6.26
CA GLY A 105 9.51 8.40 -7.25
C GLY A 105 9.22 9.63 -8.09
N ASN A 106 9.46 9.53 -9.40
CA ASN A 106 9.25 10.64 -10.33
C ASN A 106 7.76 11.00 -10.46
N ASP A 107 7.48 12.27 -10.74
CA ASP A 107 6.15 12.69 -11.17
C ASP A 107 5.86 12.12 -12.57
N VAL A 108 4.98 11.12 -12.63
CA VAL A 108 4.68 10.39 -13.86
C VAL A 108 3.89 11.18 -14.88
N ASP A 109 3.27 12.29 -14.48
CA ASP A 109 2.61 13.24 -15.38
C ASP A 109 3.58 14.32 -15.93
N ARG A 110 4.83 14.37 -15.44
CA ARG A 110 5.85 15.38 -15.80
C ARG A 110 7.21 14.74 -16.07
N THR A 111 7.29 13.94 -17.13
CA THR A 111 8.48 13.14 -17.44
C THR A 111 8.67 12.91 -18.95
N ASN A 112 9.93 12.87 -19.39
CA ASN A 112 10.34 12.49 -20.76
C ASN A 112 10.93 11.07 -20.80
N ALA A 113 10.40 10.16 -19.97
CA ALA A 113 10.90 8.80 -19.90
C ALA A 113 10.81 8.07 -21.23
N VAL A 114 11.82 7.25 -21.50
CA VAL A 114 11.86 6.31 -22.63
C VAL A 114 11.52 4.90 -22.14
N GLU A 115 11.33 3.96 -23.06
CA GLU A 115 11.07 2.57 -22.69
C GLU A 115 12.29 1.90 -22.01
N PRO A 116 12.07 0.99 -21.04
CA PRO A 116 10.77 0.48 -20.58
C PRO A 116 10.08 1.34 -19.48
N ALA A 117 10.72 2.42 -19.03
CA ALA A 117 10.21 3.23 -17.92
C ALA A 117 8.91 3.97 -18.27
N ARG A 118 8.76 4.42 -19.52
CA ARG A 118 7.55 5.07 -20.03
C ARG A 118 6.31 4.20 -19.83
N SER A 119 6.39 2.91 -20.14
CA SER A 119 5.28 1.97 -19.92
C SER A 119 4.88 1.85 -18.44
N VAL A 120 5.86 1.77 -17.54
CA VAL A 120 5.62 1.70 -16.09
C VAL A 120 4.96 2.99 -15.57
N PHE A 121 5.43 4.15 -16.03
CA PHE A 121 4.83 5.43 -15.69
C PHE A 121 3.41 5.57 -16.25
N GLY A 122 3.14 5.02 -17.43
CA GLY A 122 1.79 4.93 -17.99
C GLY A 122 0.81 4.16 -17.09
N VAL A 123 1.25 3.09 -16.43
CA VAL A 123 0.41 2.37 -15.45
C VAL A 123 0.09 3.27 -14.25
N LYS A 124 1.09 3.96 -13.69
CA LYS A 124 0.89 4.88 -12.56
C LYS A 124 -0.05 6.04 -12.91
N ALA A 125 0.10 6.64 -14.08
CA ALA A 125 -0.78 7.69 -14.56
C ALA A 125 -2.23 7.21 -14.69
N LYS A 126 -2.46 5.98 -15.17
CA LYS A 126 -3.80 5.37 -15.19
C LYS A 126 -4.39 5.21 -13.78
N ILE A 127 -3.58 4.80 -12.82
CA ILE A 127 -4.01 4.71 -11.41
C ILE A 127 -4.39 6.10 -10.88
N ARG A 128 -3.62 7.16 -11.17
CA ARG A 128 -4.00 8.54 -10.79
C ARG A 128 -5.39 8.91 -11.33
N ARG A 129 -5.63 8.71 -12.63
CA ARG A 129 -6.93 8.99 -13.25
C ARG A 129 -8.06 8.17 -12.64
N ALA A 130 -7.80 6.92 -12.23
CA ALA A 130 -8.79 6.07 -11.56
C ALA A 130 -9.11 6.53 -10.13
N VAL A 131 -8.16 7.18 -9.43
CA VAL A 131 -8.38 7.79 -8.10
C VAL A 131 -9.20 9.07 -8.20
N GLU A 132 -9.03 9.84 -9.28
CA GLU A 132 -9.72 11.11 -9.52
C GLU A 132 -11.19 10.94 -9.94
N ALA A 133 -11.57 9.78 -10.50
CA ALA A 133 -12.90 9.46 -10.98
C ALA A 133 -13.82 8.89 -9.89
#